data_AF-A0A078G654-F1
#
_entry.id   AF-A0A078G654-F1
#
_cell.length_a   1.000
_cell.length_b   1.000
_cell.length_c   1.000
_cell.angle_alpha   90.00
_cell.angle_beta   90.00
_cell.angle_gamma   90.00
#
_symmetry.space_group_name_H-M   'P 1'
#
loop_
_entity.id
_entity.type
_entity.pdbx_description
1 polymer ?
#
loop_
_entity_poly.entity_id
_entity_poly.type
_entity_poly.pdbx_seq_one_letter_code
_entity_poly.pdbx_strand_id
1 'polypeptide(L)' 'MGDSSPAAYIPMVQYMIEKCLIFNMSKEECMKALSENANINPVITSTVWKELVKTNKEFFETYERKHTKNESMSEEDHL' A
#
# COMPACT_ATOMS: atom_id res chain seq x y z
N MET A 1 8.08 11.58 24.28
CA MET A 1 9.24 11.64 23.37
C MET A 1 9.53 10.21 22.92
N GLY A 2 9.74 10.03 21.62
CA GLY A 2 9.59 8.76 20.90
C GLY A 2 10.41 7.61 21.47
N ASP A 3 9.71 6.54 21.81
CA ASP A 3 10.29 5.23 22.02
C ASP A 3 10.73 4.69 20.66
N SER A 4 11.95 5.02 20.24
CA SER A 4 12.61 4.39 19.10
C SER A 4 13.04 2.98 19.46
N SER A 5 12.06 2.14 19.81
CA SER A 5 12.26 0.72 19.94
C SER A 5 12.21 0.09 18.55
N PRO A 6 13.18 -0.77 18.16
CA PRO A 6 13.15 -1.52 16.90
C PRO A 6 11.85 -2.32 16.71
N ALA A 7 11.14 -2.63 17.81
CA ALA A 7 9.83 -3.28 17.80
C ALA A 7 8.72 -2.45 17.11
N ALA A 8 8.88 -1.13 16.99
CA ALA A 8 7.89 -0.24 16.39
C ALA A 8 8.03 -0.08 14.86
N TYR A 9 9.13 -0.56 14.26
CA TYR A 9 9.40 -0.33 12.84
C TYR A 9 8.39 -1.04 11.91
N ILE A 10 8.07 -2.30 12.18
CA ILE A 10 7.08 -3.05 11.37
C ILE A 10 5.66 -2.48 11.52
N PRO A 11 5.15 -2.21 12.74
CA PRO A 11 3.86 -1.52 12.91
C PRO A 11 3.82 -0.14 12.24
N MET A 12 4.93 0.60 12.26
CA MET A 12 5.04 1.90 11.58
C MET A 12 4.92 1.77 10.07
N VAL A 13 5.64 0.82 9.45
CA VAL A 13 5.54 0.55 8.00
C VAL A 13 4.14 0.09 7.63
N GLN A 14 3.53 -0.79 8.44
CA GLN A 14 2.14 -1.23 8.25
C GLN A 14 1.17 -0.05 8.26
N TYR A 15 1.27 0.85 9.25
CA TYR A 15 0.42 2.03 9.32
C TYR A 15 0.56 2.93 8.08
N MET A 16 1.77 3.10 7.56
CA MET A 16 1.95 3.90 6.36
C MET A 16 1.38 3.21 5.11
N ILE A 17 1.47 1.88 5.02
CA ILE A 17 0.79 1.10 3.97
C ILE A 17 -0.73 1.27 4.07
N GLU A 18 -1.31 1.19 5.26
CA GLU A 18 -2.75 1.40 5.47
C GLU A 18 -3.18 2.81 5.02
N LYS A 19 -2.35 3.83 5.23
CA LYS A 19 -2.59 5.16 4.67
C LYS A 19 -2.59 5.16 3.15
N CYS A 20 -1.61 4.53 2.50
CA CYS A 20 -1.60 4.39 1.04
C CYS A 20 -2.85 3.67 0.52
N LEU A 21 -3.33 2.64 1.23
CA LEU A 21 -4.55 1.94 0.89
C LEU A 21 -5.77 2.85 0.94
N ILE A 22 -5.89 3.71 1.97
CA ILE A 22 -6.97 4.71 2.08
C ILE A 22 -6.93 5.72 0.92
N PHE A 23 -5.74 6.09 0.44
CA PHE A 23 -5.57 6.94 -0.75
C PHE A 23 -5.82 6.22 -2.07
N ASN A 24 -6.27 4.96 -2.04
CA ASN A 24 -6.53 4.14 -3.22
C ASN A 24 -5.29 3.98 -4.14
N MET A 25 -4.08 3.97 -3.55
CA MET A 25 -2.83 3.78 -4.26
C MET A 25 -2.56 2.31 -4.56
N SER A 26 -2.10 2.03 -5.78
CA SER A 26 -1.53 0.73 -6.13
C SER A 26 -0.32 0.38 -5.26
N LYS A 27 0.05 -0.90 -5.26
CA LYS A 27 1.25 -1.38 -4.56
C LYS A 27 2.51 -0.62 -5.00
N GLU A 28 2.62 -0.31 -6.29
CA GLU A 28 3.79 0.38 -6.86
C GLU A 28 3.85 1.84 -6.42
N GLU A 29 2.72 2.54 -6.46
CA GLU A 29 2.61 3.90 -5.93
C GLU A 29 2.89 3.95 -4.43
N CYS A 30 2.37 2.98 -3.67
CA CYS A 30 2.66 2.83 -2.24
C CYS A 30 4.17 2.67 -1.99
N MET A 31 4.85 1.77 -2.72
CA MET A 31 6.30 1.57 -2.60
C MET A 31 7.08 2.84 -2.94
N LYS A 32 6.71 3.53 -4.01
CA LYS A 32 7.37 4.78 -4.42
C LYS A 32 7.15 5.89 -3.40
N ALA A 33 5.91 6.10 -2.96
CA ALA A 33 5.56 7.12 -1.97
C ALA A 33 6.30 6.88 -0.64
N LEU A 34 6.40 5.64 -0.17
CA LEU A 34 7.11 5.31 1.06
C LEU A 34 8.63 5.44 0.92
N SER A 35 9.17 5.11 -0.25
CA SER A 35 10.58 5.32 -0.54
C SER A 35 10.95 6.80 -0.60
N GLU A 36 10.13 7.62 -1.25
CA GLU A 36 10.42 9.05 -1.46
C GLU A 36 10.10 9.91 -0.22
N ASN A 37 8.98 9.65 0.46
CA ASN A 37 8.50 10.49 1.57
C ASN A 37 8.99 10.02 2.94
N ALA A 38 9.23 8.71 3.11
CA ALA A 38 9.60 8.12 4.39
C ALA A 38 10.97 7.42 4.37
N ASN A 39 11.67 7.43 3.22
CA ASN A 39 12.97 6.77 3.03
C ASN A 39 12.94 5.28 3.43
N ILE A 40 11.79 4.61 3.26
CA ILE A 40 11.61 3.19 3.54
C ILE A 40 12.04 2.38 2.33
N ASN A 41 12.85 1.34 2.54
CA ASN A 41 13.28 0.47 1.45
C ASN A 41 12.05 -0.22 0.81
N PRO A 42 11.86 -0.11 -0.53
CA PRO A 42 10.76 -0.76 -1.24
C PRO A 42 10.63 -2.27 -0.96
N VAL A 43 11.75 -2.94 -0.67
CA VAL A 43 11.78 -4.37 -0.30
C VAL A 43 11.04 -4.63 1.02
N ILE A 44 11.18 -3.73 1.99
CA ILE A 44 10.50 -3.81 3.29
C ILE A 44 9.01 -3.60 3.08
N THR A 45 8.63 -2.52 2.38
CA THR A 45 7.23 -2.25 2.01
C THR A 45 6.60 -3.43 1.27
N SER A 46 7.29 -4.00 0.28
CA SER A 46 6.81 -5.15 -0.49
C SER A 46 6.62 -6.38 0.38
N THR A 47 7.51 -6.63 1.33
CA THR A 47 7.41 -7.74 2.28
C THR A 47 6.20 -7.56 3.20
N VAL A 48 6.06 -6.40 3.85
CA VAL A 48 4.93 -6.11 4.75
C VAL A 48 3.60 -6.14 3.99
N TRP A 49 3.55 -5.56 2.78
CA TRP A 49 2.38 -5.63 1.91
C TRP A 49 1.97 -7.06 1.58
N LYS A 50 2.93 -7.93 1.22
CA LYS A 50 2.66 -9.34 0.93
C LYS A 50 2.08 -10.06 2.14
N GLU A 51 2.59 -9.80 3.34
CA GLU A 51 2.05 -10.39 4.57
C GLU A 51 0.65 -9.87 4.88
N LEU A 52 0.37 -8.58 4.67
CA LEU A 52 -0.97 -8.00 4.80
C LEU A 52 -1.97 -8.61 3.82
N VAL A 53 -1.57 -8.87 2.57
CA VAL A 53 -2.43 -9.55 1.57
C VAL A 53 -2.74 -10.98 2.01
N LYS A 54 -1.77 -11.69 2.58
CA LYS A 54 -1.99 -13.06 3.07
C LYS A 54 -2.95 -13.11 4.26
N THR A 55 -2.83 -12.18 5.20
CA THR A 55 -3.68 -12.16 6.40
C THR A 55 -5.07 -11.58 6.13
N ASN A 56 -5.19 -10.64 5.19
CA ASN A 56 -6.43 -9.89 4.91
C ASN A 56 -6.89 -10.08 3.44
N LYS A 57 -6.85 -11.31 2.94
CA LYS A 57 -7.09 -11.63 1.52
C LYS A 57 -8.39 -11.04 0.97
N GLU A 58 -9.51 -11.15 1.68
CA GLU A 58 -10.82 -10.67 1.24
C GLU A 58 -10.86 -9.13 1.03
N PHE A 59 -10.15 -8.39 1.89
CA PHE A 59 -10.00 -6.94 1.75
C PHE A 59 -9.23 -6.61 0.47
N PHE A 60 -8.08 -7.25 0.26
CA PHE A 60 -7.22 -6.97 -0.89
C PHE A 60 -7.85 -7.42 -2.21
N GLU A 61 -8.60 -8.52 -2.25
CA GLU A 61 -9.36 -8.91 -3.43
C GLU A 61 -10.40 -7.86 -3.82
N THR A 62 -11.09 -7.27 -2.84
CA THR A 62 -12.07 -6.20 -3.10
C THR A 62 -11.38 -4.90 -3.48
N TYR A 63 -10.23 -4.61 -2.87
CA TYR A 63 -9.42 -3.43 -3.14
C TYR A 63 -8.85 -3.46 -4.56
N GLU A 64 -8.24 -4.57 -4.97
CA GLU A 64 -7.69 -4.76 -6.31
C GLU A 64 -8.80 -4.70 -7.37
N ARG A 65 -9.97 -5.31 -7.13
CA ARG A 65 -11.12 -5.18 -8.04
C ARG A 65 -11.58 -3.73 -8.26
N LYS A 66 -11.46 -2.87 -7.24
CA LYS A 66 -11.75 -1.43 -7.40
C LYS A 66 -10.67 -0.73 -8.21
N HIS A 67 -9.41 -1.07 -7.96
CA HIS A 67 -8.29 -0.48 -8.68
C HIS A 67 -8.30 -0.86 -10.18
N THR A 68 -8.55 -2.14 -10.50
CA THR A 68 -8.66 -2.59 -11.90
C THR A 68 -9.82 -1.92 -12.63
N LYS A 69 -10.93 -1.64 -11.93
CA LYS A 69 -12.08 -0.92 -12.50
C LYS A 69 -11.81 0.56 -12.77
N ASN A 70 -11.04 1.21 -11.90
CA ASN A 70 -10.63 2.61 -12.12
C ASN A 70 -9.66 2.72 -13.30
N GLU A 71 -8.78 1.73 -13.49
CA GLU A 71 -7.83 1.71 -14.60
C GLU A 71 -8.53 1.42 -15.94
N SER A 72 -9.52 0.50 -15.95
CA SER A 72 -10.32 0.19 -17.14
C SER A 72 -11.37 1.23 -17.52
N MET A 73 -11.60 2.26 -16.70
CA MET A 73 -12.52 3.37 -17.02
C MET A 73 -11.78 4.60 -17.56
N SER A 74 -10.61 4.38 -18.17
CA SER A 74 -9.83 5.40 -18.88
C SER A 74 -9.87 5.22 -20.41
N GLU A 75 -10.68 4.30 -20.92
CA GLU A 75 -10.80 4.00 -22.36
C GLU A 75 -12.27 3.79 -22.80
N GLU A 76 -13.25 4.58 -22.34
CA GLU A 76 -14.61 4.48 -22.92
C GLU A 76 -15.54 5.70 -22.70
N ASP A 77 -15.01 6.93 -22.81
CA ASP A 77 -15.84 8.15 -22.91
C ASP A 77 -15.32 9.14 -23.96
N HIS A 78 -15.00 8.59 -25.14
CA HIS A 78 -14.86 9.35 -26.39
C HIS A 78 -15.73 8.71 -27.46
N LEU A 79 -17.05 8.91 -27.35
CA LEU A 79 -17.94 8.90 -28.51
C LEU A 79 -18.98 10.02 -28.41
#